data_AF-A0A4W5MLG6-F1
#
_entry.id   AF-A0A4W5MLG6-F1
#
_cell.length_a   1.000
_cell.length_b   1.000
_cell.length_c   1.000
_cell.angle_alpha   90.00
_cell.angle_beta   90.00
_cell.angle_gamma   90.00
#
_symmetry.space_group_name_H-M   'P 1'
#
loop_
_entity.id
_entity.type
_entity.pdbx_description
1 polymer ?
#
loop_
_entity_poly.entity_id
_entity_poly.type
_entity_poly.pdbx_seq_one_letter_code
_entity_poly.pdbx_strand_id
1 'polypeptide(L)'
;MQSHTSGNACNVDLRSSSRSRVTPRKLLSTIKRSNHSVASSTMPALNTRRTSHFSLVGSHKISLASLGQSKFPLDKIKFEGKIRRLLGDEFQEKVPFLSPLEGNIYLRLDSESHSNVQHQGFLTMFGVVNGFGAWHRRFFVLEGNHMSYWNHPNDQGSKAAEGSISLFSSSSQSVKPVKRDSCARPYTFELVSGIQTALQDDQRALAKCWFSADTREDRGDWMEKLNQVLLDLHTWTHRALNHAGAQPNTQPSSGNIRESSL
;
A
#
# COMPACT_ATOMS: atom_id res chain seq x y z
N MET A 1 -33.72 -6.88 53.36
CA MET A 1 -34.50 -8.07 53.77
C MET A 1 -35.97 -7.69 53.67
N GLN A 2 -36.77 -8.58 53.07
CA GLN A 2 -38.21 -8.80 53.30
C GLN A 2 -39.15 -7.56 53.22
N SER A 3 -39.99 -7.35 52.20
CA SER A 3 -41.09 -8.15 51.63
C SER A 3 -42.46 -7.90 52.28
N HIS A 4 -43.46 -7.69 51.41
CA HIS A 4 -44.92 -7.81 51.60
C HIS A 4 -45.57 -6.70 52.47
N THR A 5 -46.81 -6.22 52.30
CA THR A 5 -48.10 -6.67 51.73
C THR A 5 -48.87 -5.40 51.28
N SER A 6 -49.84 -5.40 50.36
CA SER A 6 -51.25 -5.81 50.51
C SER A 6 -51.94 -5.34 49.21
N GLY A 7 -52.86 -6.01 48.54
CA GLY A 7 -53.87 -6.94 49.02
C GLY A 7 -55.24 -6.41 48.60
N ASN A 8 -55.85 -7.15 47.68
CA ASN A 8 -57.29 -7.30 47.40
C ASN A 8 -58.01 -6.46 46.34
N ALA A 9 -58.48 -7.25 45.38
CA ALA A 9 -59.43 -6.99 44.33
C ALA A 9 -60.88 -7.19 44.80
N CYS A 10 -61.82 -6.60 44.03
CA CYS A 10 -63.04 -7.30 43.64
C CYS A 10 -63.44 -6.86 42.22
N ASN A 11 -63.80 -7.85 41.43
CA ASN A 11 -63.98 -7.90 39.98
C ASN A 11 -65.47 -8.06 39.67
N VAL A 12 -66.00 -7.40 38.63
CA VAL A 12 -66.99 -7.99 37.70
C VAL A 12 -66.90 -7.29 36.32
N ASP A 13 -66.09 -7.86 35.41
CA ASP A 13 -66.43 -8.31 34.03
C ASP A 13 -67.54 -7.58 33.21
N LEU A 14 -67.42 -7.25 31.92
CA LEU A 14 -67.17 -8.17 30.79
C LEU A 14 -67.06 -7.46 29.41
N ARG A 15 -66.34 -8.13 28.49
CA ARG A 15 -66.25 -8.02 27.00
C ARG A 15 -65.07 -7.20 26.43
N SER A 16 -63.92 -7.85 26.24
CA SER A 16 -63.45 -8.63 25.04
C SER A 16 -62.87 -7.70 23.95
N SER A 17 -61.76 -7.98 23.27
CA SER A 17 -60.82 -9.09 23.19
C SER A 17 -59.47 -8.51 22.72
N SER A 18 -58.39 -9.14 23.16
CA SER A 18 -56.97 -8.75 23.06
C SER A 18 -56.45 -8.38 21.65
N ARG A 19 -55.69 -7.28 21.56
CA ARG A 19 -54.64 -7.11 20.54
C ARG A 19 -53.26 -7.24 21.19
N SER A 20 -52.50 -8.28 20.84
CA SER A 20 -51.06 -8.36 21.11
C SER A 20 -50.26 -8.52 19.80
N ARG A 21 -49.44 -7.51 19.53
CA ARG A 21 -48.07 -7.52 18.95
C ARG A 21 -47.58 -8.85 18.35
N VAL A 22 -47.15 -8.87 17.07
CA VAL A 22 -45.94 -9.57 16.56
C VAL A 22 -45.53 -9.00 15.17
N THR A 23 -44.21 -8.83 14.98
CA THR A 23 -43.45 -8.46 13.78
C THR A 23 -43.75 -9.26 12.50
N PRO A 24 -43.70 -8.67 11.29
CA PRO A 24 -43.78 -9.45 10.07
C PRO A 24 -42.42 -10.08 9.71
N ARG A 25 -42.31 -11.39 9.90
CA ARG A 25 -41.38 -12.25 9.16
C ARG A 25 -41.84 -12.36 7.70
N LYS A 26 -40.86 -12.35 6.79
CA LYS A 26 -40.83 -12.98 5.46
C LYS A 26 -42.12 -12.93 4.62
N LEU A 27 -42.13 -12.08 3.61
CA LEU A 27 -42.96 -12.27 2.41
C LEU A 27 -42.07 -12.61 1.21
N LEU A 28 -41.83 -13.92 1.05
CA LEU A 28 -41.43 -14.51 -0.22
C LEU A 28 -42.71 -14.78 -1.03
N SER A 29 -42.62 -14.62 -2.35
CA SER A 29 -43.52 -15.16 -3.39
C SER A 29 -44.86 -14.46 -3.65
N THR A 30 -44.88 -13.64 -4.71
CA THR A 30 -46.03 -13.54 -5.62
C THR A 30 -45.55 -13.09 -7.02
N ILE A 31 -44.76 -13.94 -7.69
CA ILE A 31 -44.63 -13.87 -9.15
C ILE A 31 -45.85 -14.61 -9.70
N LYS A 32 -46.69 -13.87 -10.43
CA LYS A 32 -47.94 -14.34 -11.02
C LYS A 32 -47.69 -15.55 -11.91
N ARG A 33 -48.43 -16.64 -11.66
CA ARG A 33 -48.63 -17.74 -12.62
C ARG A 33 -49.35 -17.16 -13.86
N SER A 34 -48.69 -17.13 -15.00
CA SER A 34 -49.36 -17.21 -16.30
C SER A 34 -49.14 -18.63 -16.85
N ASN A 35 -50.24 -19.36 -17.07
CA ASN A 35 -50.24 -20.69 -17.64
C ASN A 35 -49.63 -20.65 -19.05
N HIS A 36 -48.55 -21.41 -19.26
CA HIS A 36 -48.04 -21.71 -20.60
C HIS A 36 -48.67 -23.01 -21.10
N SER A 37 -49.47 -22.89 -22.16
CA SER A 37 -49.86 -24.00 -23.02
C SER A 37 -48.63 -24.56 -23.73
N VAL A 38 -48.56 -25.87 -23.80
CA VAL A 38 -47.49 -26.69 -24.39
C VAL A 38 -47.37 -26.41 -25.89
N ALA A 39 -46.19 -26.00 -26.36
CA ALA A 39 -45.81 -26.08 -27.76
C ALA A 39 -44.28 -26.22 -27.92
N SER A 40 -43.90 -27.33 -28.56
CA SER A 40 -42.65 -27.65 -29.27
C SER A 40 -41.29 -27.37 -28.62
N SER A 41 -40.59 -28.46 -28.32
CA SER A 41 -39.19 -28.52 -27.92
C SER A 41 -38.24 -28.05 -29.04
N THR A 42 -37.63 -26.89 -28.84
CA THR A 42 -36.34 -26.55 -29.46
C THR A 42 -35.31 -26.45 -28.33
N MET A 43 -34.26 -27.27 -28.42
CA MET A 43 -33.16 -27.31 -27.46
C MET A 43 -32.53 -25.89 -27.33
N PRO A 44 -32.37 -25.32 -26.12
CA PRO A 44 -31.68 -24.05 -26.00
C PRO A 44 -30.21 -24.25 -26.34
N ALA A 45 -29.69 -23.45 -27.27
CA ALA A 45 -28.27 -23.42 -27.57
C ALA A 45 -27.47 -23.19 -26.28
N LEU A 46 -26.57 -24.11 -25.94
CA LEU A 46 -25.56 -23.95 -24.90
C LEU A 46 -24.55 -22.88 -25.32
N ASN A 47 -24.94 -21.60 -25.26
CA ASN A 47 -24.03 -20.46 -25.36
C ASN A 47 -24.66 -19.17 -24.82
N THR A 48 -25.50 -19.26 -23.78
CA THR A 48 -25.91 -18.08 -23.02
C THR A 48 -24.75 -17.66 -22.11
N ARG A 49 -23.74 -17.01 -22.70
CA ARG A 49 -22.73 -16.29 -21.94
C ARG A 49 -23.46 -15.19 -21.19
N ARG A 50 -23.70 -15.40 -19.90
CA ARG A 50 -24.33 -14.42 -19.02
C ARG A 50 -23.46 -13.17 -19.03
N THR A 51 -23.89 -12.15 -19.75
CA THR A 51 -23.21 -10.87 -19.75
C THR A 51 -23.31 -10.30 -18.34
N SER A 52 -22.16 -9.95 -17.78
CA SER A 52 -22.14 -9.30 -16.48
C SER A 52 -22.72 -7.89 -16.62
N HIS A 53 -23.70 -7.55 -15.78
CA HIS A 53 -24.32 -6.22 -15.70
C HIS A 53 -23.63 -5.31 -14.67
N PHE A 54 -22.37 -5.58 -14.30
CA PHE A 54 -21.64 -4.67 -13.41
C PHE A 54 -21.40 -3.34 -14.13
N SER A 55 -21.75 -2.25 -13.44
CA SER A 55 -21.45 -0.89 -13.87
C SER A 55 -20.59 -0.23 -12.79
N LEU A 56 -19.62 0.58 -13.22
CA LEU A 56 -18.75 1.30 -12.30
C LEU A 56 -19.53 2.48 -11.72
N VAL A 57 -19.74 2.48 -10.41
CA VAL A 57 -20.61 3.44 -9.71
C VAL A 57 -19.84 4.51 -8.92
N GLY A 58 -18.53 4.35 -8.77
CA GLY A 58 -17.64 5.34 -8.17
C GLY A 58 -16.17 5.00 -8.36
N SER A 59 -15.29 5.98 -8.16
CA SER A 59 -13.84 5.80 -8.21
C SER A 59 -13.14 6.70 -7.20
N HIS A 60 -11.91 6.34 -6.84
CA HIS A 60 -11.03 7.21 -6.06
C HIS A 60 -9.61 7.06 -6.60
N LYS A 61 -8.88 8.17 -6.73
CA LYS A 61 -7.49 8.15 -7.21
C LYS A 61 -6.54 8.18 -6.02
N ILE A 62 -5.90 7.05 -5.76
CA ILE A 62 -4.82 6.96 -4.77
C ILE A 62 -3.55 7.59 -5.35
N SER A 63 -2.89 8.42 -4.56
CA SER A 63 -1.59 9.02 -4.89
C SER A 63 -0.63 8.84 -3.72
N LEU A 64 0.63 9.24 -3.88
CA LEU A 64 1.59 9.17 -2.78
C LEU A 64 1.19 10.06 -1.59
N ALA A 65 0.47 11.16 -1.84
CA ALA A 65 -0.09 12.02 -0.78
C ALA A 65 -1.24 11.35 0.01
N SER A 66 -1.78 10.23 -0.49
CA SER A 66 -2.77 9.41 0.21
C SER A 66 -2.15 8.51 1.29
N LEU A 67 -0.82 8.37 1.33
CA LEU A 67 -0.15 7.59 2.38
C LEU A 67 -0.43 8.19 3.77
N GLY A 68 -0.68 7.32 4.75
CA GLY A 68 -1.10 7.72 6.10
C GLY A 68 -2.60 8.01 6.25
N GLN A 69 -3.32 8.17 5.14
CA GLN A 69 -4.79 8.19 5.18
C GLN A 69 -5.34 6.77 5.14
N SER A 70 -6.42 6.54 5.89
CA SER A 70 -7.09 5.23 5.95
C SER A 70 -8.53 5.25 5.48
N LYS A 71 -9.03 6.41 5.04
CA LYS A 71 -10.44 6.67 4.75
C LYS A 71 -10.55 7.49 3.48
N PHE A 72 -11.19 6.92 2.45
CA PHE A 72 -11.24 7.50 1.12
C PHE A 72 -12.70 7.61 0.62
N PRO A 73 -13.18 8.80 0.26
CA PRO A 73 -14.49 8.95 -0.34
C PRO A 73 -14.49 8.40 -1.77
N LEU A 74 -15.62 7.85 -2.20
CA LEU A 74 -15.82 7.52 -3.61
C LEU A 74 -16.43 8.71 -4.35
N ASP A 75 -15.76 9.13 -5.41
CA ASP A 75 -16.28 10.11 -6.34
C ASP A 75 -17.22 9.42 -7.31
N LYS A 76 -18.36 10.05 -7.60
CA LYS A 76 -19.30 9.50 -8.58
C LYS A 76 -18.74 9.69 -9.98
N ILE A 77 -18.78 8.63 -10.78
CA ILE A 77 -18.42 8.74 -12.18
C ILE A 77 -19.54 9.50 -12.89
N LYS A 78 -19.16 10.54 -13.64
CA LYS A 78 -20.10 11.36 -14.41
C LYS A 78 -20.89 10.46 -15.36
N PHE A 79 -22.16 10.25 -15.06
CA PHE A 79 -23.11 9.65 -16.00
C PHE A 79 -23.60 10.76 -16.93
N GLU A 80 -23.30 10.63 -18.22
CA GLU A 80 -23.82 11.51 -19.27
C GLU A 80 -25.34 11.26 -19.50
N GLY A 81 -26.07 12.29 -19.92
CA GLY A 81 -27.47 12.16 -20.39
C GLY A 81 -28.57 12.33 -19.32
N LYS A 82 -29.68 11.58 -19.46
CA LYS A 82 -30.94 11.77 -18.68
C LYS A 82 -30.76 11.65 -17.16
N ILE A 83 -29.80 10.85 -16.71
CA ILE A 83 -29.51 10.65 -15.27
C ILE A 83 -28.94 11.94 -14.65
N ARG A 84 -28.17 12.73 -15.41
CA ARG A 84 -27.62 14.01 -14.96
C ARG A 84 -28.70 15.05 -14.67
N ARG A 85 -29.79 15.08 -15.46
CA ARG A 85 -30.91 16.01 -15.27
C ARG A 85 -31.79 15.70 -14.06
N LEU A 86 -31.78 14.46 -13.57
CA LEU A 86 -32.65 14.01 -12.47
C LEU A 86 -32.03 14.22 -11.09
N LEU A 87 -30.71 14.37 -10.98
CA LEU A 87 -29.98 14.34 -9.70
C LEU A 87 -29.52 15.71 -9.20
N GLY A 88 -29.77 16.82 -9.91
CA GLY A 88 -29.31 18.15 -9.51
C GLY A 88 -27.77 18.28 -9.50
N ASP A 89 -27.25 19.50 -9.34
CA ASP A 89 -25.80 19.74 -9.40
C ASP A 89 -25.06 19.28 -8.12
N GLU A 90 -25.72 19.28 -6.95
CA GLU A 90 -25.11 18.86 -5.67
C GLU A 90 -24.81 17.35 -5.56
N PHE A 91 -25.50 16.47 -6.29
CA PHE A 91 -25.31 15.00 -6.22
C PHE A 91 -24.40 14.45 -7.34
N GLN A 92 -23.59 15.31 -7.97
CA GLN A 92 -22.74 14.94 -9.10
C GLN A 92 -21.35 14.45 -8.66
N GLU A 93 -20.86 14.86 -7.49
CA GLU A 93 -19.48 14.54 -7.08
C GLU A 93 -19.38 13.33 -6.15
N LYS A 94 -20.47 12.90 -5.50
CA LYS A 94 -20.45 11.80 -4.53
C LYS A 94 -21.44 10.70 -4.91
N VAL A 95 -21.08 9.46 -4.58
CA VAL A 95 -21.94 8.29 -4.76
C VAL A 95 -23.34 8.57 -4.17
N PRO A 96 -24.45 8.18 -4.83
CA PRO A 96 -25.81 8.50 -4.36
C PRO A 96 -26.05 8.05 -2.91
N PHE A 97 -26.81 8.85 -2.14
CA PHE A 97 -27.17 8.68 -0.71
C PHE A 97 -27.93 7.37 -0.36
N LEU A 98 -28.15 6.47 -1.32
CA LEU A 98 -28.79 5.17 -1.09
C LEU A 98 -27.98 4.02 -1.67
N SER A 99 -26.78 4.32 -2.15
CA SER A 99 -25.85 3.32 -2.64
C SER A 99 -25.30 2.54 -1.44
N PRO A 100 -25.19 1.21 -1.52
CA PRO A 100 -24.44 0.43 -0.54
C PRO A 100 -22.96 0.85 -0.41
N LEU A 101 -22.44 1.60 -1.39
CA LEU A 101 -21.09 2.15 -1.42
C LEU A 101 -21.04 3.64 -1.00
N GLU A 102 -22.14 4.16 -0.47
CA GLU A 102 -22.16 5.47 0.15
C GLU A 102 -21.24 5.52 1.37
N GLY A 103 -20.51 6.62 1.53
CA GLY A 103 -19.58 6.82 2.64
C GLY A 103 -18.13 6.76 2.18
N ASN A 104 -17.31 5.97 2.85
CA ASN A 104 -15.88 5.90 2.60
C ASN A 104 -15.42 4.45 2.53
N ILE A 105 -14.46 4.20 1.64
CA ILE A 105 -13.68 2.97 1.66
C ILE A 105 -12.54 3.15 2.64
N TYR A 106 -12.30 2.13 3.45
CA TYR A 106 -11.15 2.07 4.34
C TYR A 106 -10.07 1.20 3.72
N LEU A 107 -8.88 1.76 3.57
CA LEU A 107 -7.72 1.10 2.99
C LEU A 107 -6.52 1.32 3.90
N ARG A 108 -5.68 0.32 4.08
CA ARG A 108 -4.33 0.52 4.61
C ARG A 108 -3.38 0.57 3.42
N LEU A 109 -2.69 1.69 3.27
CA LEU A 109 -1.76 1.91 2.17
C LEU A 109 -0.35 1.89 2.72
N ASP A 110 0.45 0.96 2.22
CA ASP A 110 1.87 0.86 2.48
C ASP A 110 2.61 1.13 1.16
N SER A 111 3.72 1.87 1.22
CA SER A 111 4.59 2.10 0.07
C SER A 111 6.00 1.68 0.41
N GLU A 112 6.61 0.92 -0.48
CA GLU A 112 8.00 0.52 -0.37
C GLU A 112 8.82 1.24 -1.45
N SER A 113 10.03 1.69 -1.09
CA SER A 113 10.95 2.28 -2.04
C SER A 113 11.44 1.21 -3.01
N HIS A 114 11.33 1.46 -4.31
CA HIS A 114 11.75 0.53 -5.33
C HIS A 114 12.55 1.23 -6.43
N SER A 115 13.51 0.51 -7.02
CA SER A 115 14.23 0.91 -8.21
C SER A 115 14.13 -0.20 -9.25
N ASN A 116 13.83 0.17 -10.50
CA ASN A 116 13.80 -0.78 -11.62
C ASN A 116 15.19 -0.95 -12.25
N VAL A 117 16.22 -0.34 -11.68
CA VAL A 117 17.58 -0.48 -12.19
C VAL A 117 18.06 -1.90 -11.93
N GLN A 118 18.46 -2.56 -13.01
CA GLN A 118 19.07 -3.88 -12.97
C GLN A 118 20.46 -3.82 -13.61
N HIS A 119 21.39 -4.57 -13.04
CA HIS A 119 22.72 -4.74 -13.60
C HIS A 119 23.33 -6.05 -13.09
N GLN A 120 24.20 -6.67 -13.89
CA GLN A 120 24.86 -7.90 -13.50
C GLN A 120 26.25 -7.99 -14.12
N GLY A 121 27.16 -8.65 -13.43
CA GLY A 121 28.55 -8.75 -13.87
C GLY A 121 29.49 -9.20 -12.77
N PHE A 122 30.74 -9.43 -13.14
CA PHE A 122 31.76 -9.78 -12.15
C PHE A 122 32.27 -8.54 -11.43
N LEU A 123 32.39 -8.64 -10.12
CA LEU A 123 33.18 -7.72 -9.31
C LEU A 123 34.09 -8.53 -8.40
N THR A 124 35.24 -7.96 -8.10
CA THR A 124 36.11 -8.48 -7.05
C THR A 124 35.87 -7.66 -5.79
N MET A 125 35.28 -8.28 -4.78
CA MET A 125 34.94 -7.63 -3.51
C MET A 125 36.04 -7.87 -2.47
N PHE A 126 36.37 -6.84 -1.70
CA PHE A 126 37.28 -6.96 -0.57
C PHE A 126 36.55 -7.47 0.66
N GLY A 127 37.15 -8.43 1.36
CA GLY A 127 36.66 -8.95 2.63
C GLY A 127 37.81 -9.29 3.57
N VAL A 128 37.49 -9.59 4.82
CA VAL A 128 38.47 -10.05 5.81
C VAL A 128 38.22 -11.53 6.05
N VAL A 129 39.22 -12.36 5.76
CA VAL A 129 39.19 -13.81 6.01
C VAL A 129 40.28 -14.12 7.03
N ASN A 130 39.89 -14.65 8.19
CA ASN A 130 40.80 -14.98 9.29
C ASN A 130 41.69 -13.79 9.74
N GLY A 131 41.16 -12.57 9.72
CA GLY A 131 41.89 -11.35 10.10
C GLY A 131 42.77 -10.75 8.99
N PHE A 132 42.86 -11.39 7.82
CA PHE A 132 43.61 -10.89 6.67
C PHE A 132 42.68 -10.37 5.58
N GLY A 133 43.05 -9.24 4.98
CA GLY A 133 42.33 -8.69 3.84
C GLY A 133 42.52 -9.56 2.59
N ALA A 134 41.42 -9.95 1.95
CA ALA A 134 41.42 -10.77 0.75
C ALA A 134 40.41 -10.22 -0.27
N TRP A 135 40.71 -10.46 -1.55
CA TRP A 135 39.87 -10.06 -2.67
C TRP A 135 39.23 -11.28 -3.30
N HIS A 136 37.90 -11.29 -3.40
CA HIS A 136 37.13 -12.41 -3.93
C HIS A 136 36.32 -11.97 -5.14
N ARG A 137 36.61 -12.56 -6.30
CA ARG A 137 35.83 -12.38 -7.52
C ARG A 137 34.52 -13.15 -7.39
N ARG A 138 33.40 -12.46 -7.58
CA ARG A 138 32.04 -13.02 -7.51
C ARG A 138 31.21 -12.44 -8.65
N PHE A 139 30.18 -13.18 -9.06
CA PHE A 139 29.17 -12.68 -9.99
C PHE A 139 28.08 -11.97 -9.19
N PHE A 140 27.89 -10.68 -9.44
CA PHE A 140 26.91 -9.85 -8.76
C PHE A 140 25.70 -9.60 -9.64
N VAL A 141 24.54 -9.51 -9.00
CA VAL A 141 23.28 -9.08 -9.59
C VAL A 141 22.70 -7.99 -8.69
N LEU A 142 22.51 -6.81 -9.29
CA LEU A 142 21.80 -5.67 -8.72
C LEU A 142 20.36 -5.72 -9.19
N GLU A 143 19.43 -5.79 -8.25
CA GLU A 143 17.99 -5.76 -8.52
C GLU A 143 17.25 -5.12 -7.35
N GLY A 144 16.33 -4.19 -7.65
CA GLY A 144 15.58 -3.48 -6.63
C GLY A 144 16.51 -2.64 -5.74
N ASN A 145 16.57 -2.99 -4.46
CA ASN A 145 17.39 -2.37 -3.42
C ASN A 145 18.47 -3.33 -2.90
N HIS A 146 18.79 -4.40 -3.61
CA HIS A 146 19.76 -5.39 -3.16
C HIS A 146 20.80 -5.70 -4.24
N MET A 147 22.01 -5.98 -3.78
CA MET A 147 23.09 -6.50 -4.61
C MET A 147 23.49 -7.89 -4.09
N SER A 148 23.04 -8.93 -4.77
CA SER A 148 23.26 -10.34 -4.41
C SER A 148 24.40 -10.92 -5.23
N TYR A 149 25.13 -11.91 -4.68
CA TYR A 149 26.27 -12.48 -5.38
C TYR A 149 26.42 -13.99 -5.25
N TRP A 150 27.08 -14.57 -6.26
CA TRP A 150 27.37 -16.00 -6.40
C TRP A 150 28.82 -16.22 -6.82
N ASN A 151 29.29 -17.46 -6.74
CA ASN A 151 30.59 -17.84 -7.29
C ASN A 151 30.59 -17.81 -8.82
N HIS A 152 29.54 -18.34 -9.45
CA HIS A 152 29.41 -18.39 -10.90
C HIS A 152 28.04 -17.89 -11.37
N PRO A 153 27.94 -17.34 -12.60
CA PRO A 153 26.66 -16.89 -13.16
C PRO A 153 25.59 -17.98 -13.21
N ASN A 154 26.00 -19.22 -13.53
CA ASN A 154 25.09 -20.36 -13.66
C ASN A 154 24.48 -20.83 -12.32
N ASP A 155 25.02 -20.37 -11.19
CA ASP A 155 24.46 -20.67 -9.88
C ASP A 155 23.14 -19.87 -9.63
N GLN A 156 22.91 -18.81 -10.39
CA GLN A 156 21.69 -18.01 -10.33
C GLN A 156 20.47 -18.85 -10.71
N GLY A 157 19.56 -19.08 -9.75
CA GLY A 157 18.33 -19.87 -9.93
C GLY A 157 18.45 -21.36 -9.55
N SER A 158 19.66 -21.89 -9.45
CA SER A 158 19.90 -23.26 -8.96
C SER A 158 20.33 -23.30 -7.49
N LYS A 159 20.96 -22.24 -6.99
CA LYS A 159 21.45 -22.12 -5.61
C LYS A 159 21.06 -20.78 -4.99
N ALA A 160 21.02 -20.77 -3.65
CA ALA A 160 20.92 -19.54 -2.88
C ALA A 160 22.15 -18.65 -3.14
N ALA A 161 21.96 -17.33 -3.01
CA ALA A 161 23.06 -16.38 -3.06
C ALA A 161 24.07 -16.67 -1.94
N GLU A 162 25.34 -16.46 -2.23
CA GLU A 162 26.43 -16.56 -1.25
C GLU A 162 26.35 -15.44 -0.22
N GLY A 163 25.80 -14.30 -0.63
CA GLY A 163 25.44 -13.21 0.24
C GLY A 163 24.68 -12.12 -0.53
N SER A 164 24.23 -11.12 0.22
CA SER A 164 23.54 -9.96 -0.34
C SER A 164 23.90 -8.70 0.43
N ILE A 165 23.91 -7.58 -0.26
CA ILE A 165 24.19 -6.25 0.28
C ILE A 165 22.97 -5.39 0.04
N SER A 166 22.36 -4.94 1.13
CA SER A 166 21.20 -4.05 1.08
C SER A 166 21.61 -2.61 0.81
N LEU A 167 20.93 -2.00 -0.15
CA LEU A 167 20.99 -0.58 -0.47
C LEU A 167 19.79 0.07 0.23
N PHE A 168 20.02 0.66 1.39
CA PHE A 168 18.95 1.32 2.12
C PHE A 168 18.89 2.79 1.72
N SER A 169 17.70 3.38 1.81
CA SER A 169 17.50 4.81 1.66
C SER A 169 18.01 5.61 2.87
N SER A 170 19.26 5.37 3.27
CA SER A 170 19.94 6.20 4.26
C SER A 170 20.62 7.36 3.54
N SER A 171 20.46 8.57 4.06
CA SER A 171 21.17 9.76 3.55
C SER A 171 22.71 9.65 3.65
N SER A 172 23.20 8.61 4.34
CA SER A 172 24.63 8.34 4.54
C SER A 172 25.21 7.34 3.54
N GLN A 173 24.38 6.71 2.68
CA GLN A 173 24.89 5.77 1.68
C GLN A 173 25.41 6.52 0.44
N SER A 174 26.61 6.16 -0.03
CA SER A 174 27.18 6.76 -1.25
C SER A 174 28.15 5.81 -1.95
N VAL A 175 28.29 5.99 -3.26
CA VAL A 175 29.24 5.25 -4.10
C VAL A 175 30.34 6.20 -4.56
N LYS A 176 31.60 5.84 -4.34
CA LYS A 176 32.74 6.72 -4.65
C LYS A 176 33.88 5.96 -5.29
N PRO A 177 34.66 6.59 -6.19
CA PRO A 177 35.89 5.98 -6.67
C PRO A 177 36.92 5.98 -5.54
N VAL A 178 37.69 4.90 -5.40
CA VAL A 178 38.75 4.82 -4.39
C VAL A 178 40.05 5.43 -4.94
N LYS A 179 40.71 6.26 -4.13
CA LYS A 179 42.02 6.84 -4.47
C LYS A 179 43.11 5.76 -4.46
N ARG A 180 44.08 5.89 -5.36
CA ARG A 180 45.22 4.94 -5.45
C ARG A 180 46.03 4.81 -4.17
N ASP A 181 46.16 5.91 -3.42
CA ASP A 181 46.88 5.91 -2.14
C ASP A 181 46.16 5.09 -1.05
N SER A 182 44.85 4.90 -1.20
CA SER A 182 44.04 4.07 -0.30
C SER A 182 43.96 2.60 -0.76
N CYS A 183 43.94 2.38 -2.08
CA CYS A 183 43.90 1.04 -2.66
C CYS A 183 44.67 1.00 -3.98
N ALA A 184 45.70 0.16 -4.06
CA ALA A 184 46.51 -0.02 -5.26
C ALA A 184 45.78 -0.78 -6.38
N ARG A 185 44.72 -1.54 -6.06
CA ARG A 185 43.97 -2.35 -7.03
C ARG A 185 43.24 -1.44 -8.02
N PRO A 186 43.42 -1.64 -9.35
CA PRO A 186 42.80 -0.80 -10.35
C PRO A 186 41.27 -0.93 -10.32
N TYR A 187 40.63 0.11 -10.85
CA TYR A 187 39.18 0.18 -11.04
C TYR A 187 38.37 -0.06 -9.76
N THR A 188 38.94 0.31 -8.62
CA THR A 188 38.30 0.15 -7.32
C THR A 188 37.33 1.31 -7.04
N PHE A 189 36.16 0.97 -6.52
CA PHE A 189 35.16 1.88 -5.97
C PHE A 189 34.71 1.39 -4.59
N GLU A 190 34.14 2.29 -3.80
CA GLU A 190 33.63 2.01 -2.47
C GLU A 190 32.13 2.29 -2.40
N LEU A 191 31.40 1.39 -1.74
CA LEU A 191 30.06 1.63 -1.23
C LEU A 191 30.17 1.90 0.26
N VAL A 192 29.90 3.14 0.66
CA VAL A 192 29.88 3.56 2.06
C VAL A 192 28.45 3.53 2.53
N SER A 193 28.17 2.84 3.65
CA SER A 193 26.87 2.82 4.31
C SER A 193 27.01 3.36 5.73
N GLY A 194 26.20 4.35 6.08
CA GLY A 194 26.13 4.83 7.46
C GLY A 194 25.21 3.94 8.28
N ILE A 195 25.78 3.00 9.03
CA ILE A 195 25.01 2.20 9.97
C ILE A 195 24.99 2.94 11.31
N GLN A 196 23.80 3.22 11.83
CA GLN A 196 23.65 3.51 13.26
C GLN A 196 23.66 2.17 13.99
N THR A 197 24.82 1.74 14.46
CA THR A 197 24.88 0.60 15.37
C THR A 197 24.41 1.07 16.74
N ALA A 198 23.25 0.59 17.20
CA ALA A 198 22.66 0.88 18.51
C ALA A 198 23.49 0.35 19.71
N LEU A 199 24.74 -0.05 19.50
CA LEU A 199 25.61 -0.70 20.48
C LEU A 199 26.92 0.06 20.75
N GLN A 200 27.17 1.19 20.10
CA GLN A 200 28.28 2.06 20.47
C GLN A 200 27.77 3.50 20.55
N ASP A 201 27.56 3.92 21.79
CA ASP A 201 27.45 5.31 22.17
C ASP A 201 28.61 6.08 21.52
N ASP A 202 28.27 7.14 20.79
CA ASP A 202 29.13 8.19 20.24
C ASP A 202 29.98 8.05 18.97
N GLN A 203 29.95 6.96 18.19
CA GLN A 203 30.53 6.98 16.83
C GLN A 203 29.67 6.27 15.78
N ARG A 204 29.20 7.03 14.78
CA ARG A 204 28.60 6.47 13.55
C ARG A 204 29.66 5.62 12.84
N ALA A 205 29.65 4.31 13.04
CA ALA A 205 30.53 3.40 12.31
C ALA A 205 30.05 3.30 10.86
N LEU A 206 30.85 3.83 9.93
CA LEU A 206 30.60 3.67 8.50
C LEU A 206 31.03 2.27 8.08
N ALA A 207 30.09 1.43 7.66
CA ALA A 207 30.43 0.20 6.96
C ALA A 207 30.90 0.56 5.55
N LYS A 208 32.10 0.13 5.18
CA LYS A 208 32.68 0.38 3.85
C LYS A 208 32.93 -0.94 3.15
N CYS A 209 32.39 -1.09 1.95
CA CYS A 209 32.65 -2.23 1.07
C CYS A 209 33.43 -1.74 -0.14
N TRP A 210 34.55 -2.40 -0.47
CA TRP A 210 35.33 -2.11 -1.67
C TRP A 210 35.08 -3.14 -2.75
N PHE A 211 34.94 -2.66 -3.98
CA PHE A 211 34.73 -3.47 -5.18
C PHE A 211 35.71 -3.02 -6.25
N SER A 212 36.25 -3.97 -7.00
CA SER A 212 37.10 -3.74 -8.16
C SER A 212 36.47 -4.41 -9.37
N ALA A 213 36.23 -3.63 -10.41
CA ALA A 213 35.75 -4.12 -11.69
C ALA A 213 36.92 -4.58 -12.57
N ASP A 214 36.63 -5.37 -13.61
CA ASP A 214 37.64 -5.87 -14.53
C ASP A 214 38.16 -4.76 -15.46
N THR A 215 37.29 -3.81 -15.84
CA THR A 215 37.63 -2.67 -16.71
C THR A 215 37.23 -1.32 -16.10
N ARG A 216 37.71 -0.22 -16.70
CA ARG A 216 37.33 1.14 -16.31
C ARG A 216 35.86 1.41 -16.62
N GLU A 217 35.41 0.88 -17.75
CA GLU A 217 34.05 1.00 -18.28
C GLU A 217 33.08 0.29 -17.35
N ASP A 218 33.36 -0.98 -17.00
CA ASP A 218 32.56 -1.74 -16.02
C ASP A 218 32.45 -1.00 -14.68
N ARG A 219 33.56 -0.40 -14.21
CA ARG A 219 33.52 0.40 -12.98
C ARG A 219 32.56 1.59 -13.12
N GLY A 220 32.61 2.27 -14.26
CA GLY A 220 31.72 3.38 -14.57
C GLY A 220 30.26 2.95 -14.49
N ASP A 221 29.92 1.87 -15.20
CA ASP A 221 28.57 1.31 -15.26
C ASP A 221 28.06 0.91 -13.87
N TRP A 222 28.85 0.14 -13.11
CA TRP A 222 28.49 -0.25 -11.75
C TRP A 222 28.23 0.95 -10.84
N MET A 223 29.11 1.95 -10.88
CA MET A 223 28.95 3.15 -10.07
C MET A 223 27.71 3.97 -10.48
N GLU A 224 27.45 4.10 -11.78
CA GLU A 224 26.27 4.79 -12.30
C GLU A 224 24.98 4.08 -11.84
N LYS A 225 24.89 2.77 -12.05
CA LYS A 225 23.70 1.98 -11.70
C LYS A 225 23.44 2.00 -10.20
N LEU A 226 24.47 1.83 -9.37
CA LEU A 226 24.32 1.90 -7.91
C LEU A 226 23.91 3.31 -7.46
N ASN A 227 24.50 4.36 -8.02
CA ASN A 227 24.09 5.73 -7.69
C ASN A 227 22.64 5.99 -8.09
N GLN A 228 22.20 5.50 -9.26
CA GLN A 228 20.81 5.63 -9.69
C GLN A 228 19.85 4.92 -8.73
N VAL A 229 20.18 3.71 -8.29
CA VAL A 229 19.38 3.00 -7.26
C VAL A 229 19.29 3.83 -5.98
N LEU A 230 20.41 4.35 -5.47
CA LEU A 230 20.41 5.17 -4.25
C LEU A 230 19.56 6.44 -4.41
N LEU A 231 19.62 7.09 -5.57
CA LEU A 231 18.80 8.26 -5.89
C LEU A 231 17.31 7.93 -5.95
N ASP A 232 16.95 6.82 -6.59
CA ASP A 232 15.56 6.35 -6.66
C ASP A 232 15.01 6.13 -5.25
N LEU A 233 15.73 5.35 -4.43
CA LEU A 233 15.35 5.02 -3.07
C LEU A 233 15.20 6.29 -2.20
N HIS A 234 16.13 7.22 -2.31
CA HIS A 234 16.09 8.51 -1.60
C HIS A 234 14.86 9.35 -1.99
N THR A 235 14.51 9.35 -3.27
CA THR A 235 13.35 10.08 -3.80
C THR A 235 12.03 9.56 -3.21
N TRP A 236 11.92 8.25 -2.99
CA TRP A 236 10.77 7.64 -2.33
C TRP A 236 10.67 8.04 -0.85
N THR A 237 11.80 8.07 -0.13
CA THR A 237 11.82 8.35 1.32
C THR A 237 11.59 9.81 1.67
N HIS A 238 12.15 10.76 0.89
CA HIS A 238 11.94 12.18 1.15
C HIS A 238 10.48 12.61 1.00
N ARG A 239 9.74 11.98 0.08
CA ARG A 239 8.31 12.28 -0.06
C ARG A 239 7.50 11.78 1.15
N ALA A 240 7.85 10.62 1.73
CA ALA A 240 7.18 10.11 2.92
C ALA A 240 7.37 11.03 4.15
N LEU A 241 8.58 11.57 4.35
CA LEU A 241 8.88 12.47 5.48
C LEU A 241 8.25 13.86 5.33
N ASN A 242 8.21 14.40 4.10
CA ASN A 242 7.58 15.71 3.85
C ASN A 242 6.06 15.68 4.06
N HIS A 243 5.39 14.54 3.88
CA HIS A 243 3.97 14.38 4.20
C HIS A 243 3.71 14.17 5.70
N ALA A 244 4.67 13.63 6.46
CA ALA A 244 4.56 13.49 7.92
C ALA A 244 4.71 14.82 8.67
N GLY A 245 5.34 15.84 8.05
CA GLY A 245 5.53 17.17 8.63
C GLY A 245 4.39 18.18 8.40
N ALA A 246 3.38 17.84 7.59
CA ALA A 246 2.25 18.72 7.30
C ALA A 246 1.00 18.27 8.06
N GLN A 247 0.99 18.46 9.39
CA GLN A 247 -0.28 18.48 10.12
C GLN A 247 -1.02 19.79 9.79
N PRO A 248 -2.27 19.75 9.31
CA PRO A 248 -3.10 20.94 9.30
C PRO A 248 -3.41 21.30 10.76
N ASN A 249 -2.97 22.48 11.17
CA ASN A 249 -3.21 23.04 12.49
C ASN A 249 -4.70 23.41 12.60
N THR A 250 -5.55 22.44 12.96
CA THR A 250 -6.95 22.71 13.29
C THR A 250 -7.03 23.19 14.74
N GLN A 251 -6.92 24.50 14.94
CA GLN A 251 -7.44 25.11 16.16
C GLN A 251 -8.98 25.11 16.10
N PRO A 252 -9.68 24.60 17.13
CA PRO A 252 -11.12 24.79 17.22
C PRO A 252 -11.40 26.25 17.62
N SER A 253 -12.02 27.02 16.73
CA SER A 253 -12.57 28.34 17.07
C SER A 253 -13.76 28.14 18.01
N SER A 254 -13.58 28.45 19.29
CA SER A 254 -14.65 28.59 20.25
C SER A 254 -15.50 29.81 19.90
N GLY A 255 -16.67 29.57 19.29
CA GLY A 255 -17.67 30.59 19.07
C GLY A 255 -18.30 31.02 20.39
N ASN A 256 -18.01 32.26 20.81
CA ASN A 256 -18.80 32.92 21.84
C ASN A 256 -20.09 33.47 21.21
N ILE A 257 -21.20 32.83 21.52
CA ILE A 257 -22.55 33.36 21.30
C ILE A 257 -22.71 34.54 22.26
N ARG A 258 -22.81 35.75 21.72
CA ARG A 258 -23.35 36.91 22.45
C ARG A 258 -24.80 37.09 22.04
N GLU A 259 -25.69 36.86 23.01
CA GLU A 259 -27.02 37.44 23.02
C GLU A 259 -26.90 38.97 22.91
N SER A 260 -27.75 39.56 22.08
CA SER A 260 -28.04 40.99 22.11
C SER A 260 -29.55 41.15 22.16
N SER A 261 -30.04 41.38 23.37
CA SER A 261 -31.31 42.06 23.62
C SER A 261 -31.15 43.54 23.33
N LEU A 262 -31.96 44.06 22.41
CA LEU A 262 -32.73 45.32 22.46
C LEU A 262 -33.39 45.53 21.10
#